data_AF-A0A937YZ27-F1
#
_entry.id   AF-A0A937YZ27-F1
#
_cell.length_a   1.000
_cell.length_b   1.000
_cell.length_c   1.000
_cell.angle_alpha   90.00
_cell.angle_beta   90.00
_cell.angle_gamma   90.00
#
_symmetry.space_group_name_H-M   'P 1'
#
loop_
_entity.id
_entity.type
_entity.pdbx_description
1 polymer ?
#
loop_
_entity_poly.entity_id
_entity_poly.type
_entity_poly.pdbx_seq_one_letter_code
_entity_poly.pdbx_strand_id
1 'polypeptide(L)'
;MDALAMLALSWCAAGSSDVAIEHPRFALRLSDAAACVSLAAVSDRRTWDLSARPTPLGEVYVGGRLHKASAASLDGDALTVRFDGTDTVLSYGLEPAEDWVVLRLKAIAGARPDSVTLLRLPAPEGMRIGPRLNAAWDADTTVCLMAATRQADCRAGGAPPTLVATTQDAPGPRLEGAAVALIVCPTPDFKAVARRASHAFGLLTNEAPDGTPVKDTDLVRGSYWFLDVTEANV
;
A
#
# COMPACT_ATOMS: atom_id res chain seq x y z
N MET A 1 8.19 -24.59 -17.52
CA MET A 1 6.80 -24.71 -17.03
C MET A 1 6.91 -25.36 -15.66
N ASP A 2 7.32 -24.59 -14.67
CA ASP A 2 7.50 -25.09 -13.31
C ASP A 2 6.25 -24.80 -12.51
N ALA A 3 5.66 -25.86 -11.97
CA ALA A 3 4.46 -25.81 -11.15
C ALA A 3 4.78 -25.08 -9.84
N LEU A 4 4.24 -23.87 -9.69
CA LEU A 4 4.20 -23.13 -8.43
C LEU A 4 3.44 -23.99 -7.41
N ALA A 5 4.16 -24.57 -6.46
CA ALA A 5 3.56 -25.18 -5.29
C ALA A 5 2.95 -24.07 -4.42
N MET A 6 1.64 -23.84 -4.54
CA MET A 6 0.90 -23.09 -3.55
C MET A 6 0.97 -23.85 -2.22
N LEU A 7 1.83 -23.39 -1.33
CA LEU A 7 1.79 -23.77 0.08
C LEU A 7 0.47 -23.27 0.65
N ALA A 8 -0.52 -24.16 0.71
CA ALA A 8 -1.73 -23.93 1.47
C ALA A 8 -1.35 -23.81 2.95
N LEU A 9 -1.28 -22.58 3.45
CA LEU A 9 -1.27 -22.30 4.88
C LEU A 9 -2.63 -22.76 5.43
N SER A 10 -2.67 -23.98 5.94
CA SER A 10 -3.87 -24.51 6.60
C SER A 10 -4.06 -23.77 7.92
N TRP A 11 -4.87 -22.72 7.90
CA TRP A 11 -5.28 -21.99 9.09
C TRP A 11 -6.65 -22.45 9.56
N CYS A 12 -6.75 -22.71 10.87
CA CYS A 12 -8.01 -23.05 11.53
C CYS A 12 -8.99 -21.90 11.35
N ALA A 13 -10.05 -22.15 10.57
CA ALA A 13 -11.20 -21.26 10.46
C ALA A 13 -11.95 -21.22 11.79
N ALA A 14 -11.57 -20.29 12.67
CA ALA A 14 -12.40 -19.92 13.80
C ALA A 14 -13.43 -18.88 13.33
N GLY A 15 -14.60 -19.35 12.92
CA GLY A 15 -15.93 -18.70 13.04
C GLY A 15 -16.12 -17.19 12.80
N SER A 16 -15.21 -16.48 12.13
CA SER A 16 -15.28 -15.05 11.88
C SER A 16 -15.32 -14.80 10.37
N SER A 17 -16.22 -13.91 9.93
CA SER A 17 -16.31 -13.41 8.55
C SER A 17 -15.14 -12.49 8.20
N ASP A 18 -13.92 -12.92 8.52
CA ASP A 18 -12.70 -12.17 8.26
C ASP A 18 -12.44 -12.17 6.75
N VAL A 19 -12.16 -10.99 6.21
CA VAL A 19 -11.73 -10.84 4.82
C VAL A 19 -10.23 -11.09 4.74
N ALA A 20 -9.78 -11.95 3.84
CA ALA A 20 -8.36 -12.21 3.59
C ALA A 20 -7.98 -11.74 2.18
N ILE A 21 -6.98 -10.87 2.09
CA ILE A 21 -6.29 -10.54 0.83
C ILE A 21 -5.06 -11.43 0.76
N GLU A 22 -5.12 -12.44 -0.11
CA GLU A 22 -4.06 -13.44 -0.28
C GLU A 22 -3.16 -13.11 -1.48
N HIS A 23 -1.86 -13.34 -1.30
CA HIS A 23 -0.84 -13.18 -2.32
C HIS A 23 0.28 -14.20 -2.08
N PRO A 24 0.99 -14.71 -3.10
CA PRO A 24 2.08 -15.66 -2.90
C PRO A 24 3.18 -15.21 -1.93
N ARG A 25 3.33 -13.90 -1.70
CA ARG A 25 4.30 -13.32 -0.74
C ARG A 25 3.72 -12.95 0.62
N PHE A 26 2.40 -12.79 0.76
CA PHE A 26 1.80 -12.34 2.01
C PHE A 26 0.30 -12.64 2.11
N ALA A 27 -0.24 -12.56 3.32
CA ALA A 27 -1.68 -12.51 3.55
C ALA A 27 -2.01 -11.37 4.52
N LEU A 28 -2.93 -10.49 4.12
CA LEU A 28 -3.49 -9.44 4.98
C LEU A 28 -4.91 -9.85 5.39
N ARG A 29 -5.19 -9.88 6.70
CA ARG A 29 -6.53 -10.18 7.21
C ARG A 29 -7.19 -8.93 7.78
N LEU A 30 -8.48 -8.80 7.50
CA LEU A 30 -9.35 -7.77 8.01
C LEU A 30 -10.44 -8.40 8.88
N SER A 31 -10.80 -7.73 9.98
CA SER A 31 -11.99 -8.08 10.76
C SER A 31 -13.27 -7.78 9.99
N ASP A 32 -14.40 -8.26 10.54
CA ASP A 32 -15.75 -7.85 10.16
C ASP A 32 -15.93 -6.32 10.14
N ALA A 33 -15.31 -5.61 11.08
CA ALA A 33 -15.29 -4.15 11.18
C ALA A 33 -14.33 -3.45 10.18
N ALA A 34 -13.83 -4.17 9.17
CA ALA A 34 -12.83 -3.69 8.22
C ALA A 34 -11.53 -3.16 8.86
N ALA A 35 -11.13 -3.68 10.03
CA ALA A 35 -9.87 -3.30 10.65
C ALA A 35 -8.76 -4.30 10.26
N CYS A 36 -7.54 -3.82 10.02
CA CYS A 36 -6.39 -4.72 9.82
C CYS A 36 -6.10 -5.47 11.11
N VAL A 37 -6.16 -6.81 11.08
CA VAL A 37 -5.97 -7.67 12.26
C VAL A 37 -4.73 -8.53 12.19
N SER A 38 -4.27 -8.91 11.01
CA SER A 38 -2.97 -9.58 10.87
C SER A 38 -2.35 -9.37 9.51
N LEU A 39 -1.03 -9.41 9.47
CA LEU A 39 -0.24 -9.48 8.25
C LEU A 39 0.73 -10.64 8.37
N ALA A 40 0.77 -11.54 7.38
CA ALA A 40 1.74 -12.62 7.32
C ALA A 40 2.65 -12.43 6.11
N ALA A 41 3.96 -12.57 6.31
CA ALA A 41 4.94 -12.66 5.23
C ALA A 41 5.27 -14.13 4.98
N VAL A 42 5.18 -14.56 3.72
CA VAL A 42 5.46 -15.95 3.32
C VAL A 42 6.97 -16.22 3.29
N SER A 43 7.78 -15.21 2.96
CA SER A 43 9.24 -15.33 2.81
C SER A 43 9.95 -15.80 4.08
N ASP A 44 9.53 -15.30 5.24
CA ASP A 44 10.13 -15.59 6.54
C ASP A 44 9.16 -16.32 7.50
N ARG A 45 7.96 -16.66 7.02
CA ARG A 45 6.87 -17.31 7.77
C ARG A 45 6.46 -16.54 9.03
N ARG A 46 6.75 -15.24 9.11
CA ARG A 46 6.30 -14.41 10.24
C ARG A 46 4.87 -13.96 10.04
N THR A 47 4.14 -13.90 11.15
CA THR A 47 2.81 -13.29 11.21
C THR A 47 2.83 -12.25 12.30
N TRP A 48 2.40 -11.05 11.95
CA TRP A 48 2.24 -9.95 12.89
C TRP A 48 0.78 -9.85 13.27
N ASP A 49 0.51 -9.87 14.57
CA ASP A 49 -0.78 -9.54 15.14
C ASP A 49 -0.95 -8.02 15.16
N LEU A 50 -1.91 -7.52 14.39
CA LEU A 50 -2.27 -6.10 14.31
C LEU A 50 -3.53 -5.80 15.15
N SER A 51 -4.16 -6.83 15.74
CA SER A 51 -5.42 -6.71 16.47
C SER A 51 -5.28 -6.00 17.82
N ALA A 52 -4.07 -5.94 18.39
CA ALA A 52 -3.81 -5.17 19.61
C ALA A 52 -4.11 -3.67 19.43
N ARG A 53 -4.08 -3.18 18.18
CA ARG A 53 -4.40 -1.80 17.80
C ARG A 53 -5.20 -1.80 16.50
N PRO A 54 -6.47 -2.24 16.54
CA PRO A 54 -7.26 -2.44 15.34
C PRO A 54 -7.43 -1.10 14.65
N THR A 55 -6.93 -1.04 13.42
CA THR A 55 -6.90 0.18 12.63
C THR A 55 -7.78 -0.01 11.41
N PRO A 56 -8.77 0.87 11.17
CA PRO A 56 -9.66 0.72 10.03
C PRO A 56 -8.84 0.75 8.73
N LEU A 57 -9.19 -0.11 7.79
CA LEU A 57 -8.56 -0.22 6.47
C LEU A 57 -8.55 1.14 5.75
N GLY A 58 -9.61 1.91 5.91
CA GLY A 58 -9.78 3.20 5.29
C GLY A 58 -10.70 4.12 6.08
N GLU A 59 -10.71 5.38 5.67
CA GLU A 59 -11.56 6.45 6.17
C GLU A 59 -11.97 7.28 4.96
N VAL A 60 -13.18 7.84 4.99
CA VAL A 60 -13.66 8.77 3.97
C VAL A 60 -14.08 10.08 4.61
N TYR A 61 -13.85 11.19 3.93
CA TYR A 61 -14.34 12.49 4.34
C TYR A 61 -15.54 12.88 3.47
N VAL A 62 -16.70 13.06 4.08
CA VAL A 62 -17.96 13.38 3.38
C VAL A 62 -18.61 14.57 4.08
N GLY A 63 -18.84 15.65 3.35
CA GLY A 63 -19.62 16.79 3.87
C GLY A 63 -19.03 17.38 5.16
N GLY A 64 -17.71 17.47 5.25
CA GLY A 64 -17.03 18.03 6.42
C GLY A 64 -16.80 17.05 7.58
N ARG A 65 -17.16 15.77 7.44
CA ARG A 65 -17.05 14.76 8.51
C ARG A 65 -16.23 13.56 8.06
N LEU A 66 -15.42 13.04 8.99
CA LEU A 66 -14.66 11.81 8.79
C LEU A 66 -15.49 10.60 9.20
N HIS A 67 -15.55 9.60 8.32
CA HIS A 67 -16.24 8.34 8.51
C HIS A 67 -15.23 7.20 8.40
N LYS A 68 -15.22 6.29 9.38
CA LYS A 68 -14.29 5.16 9.40
C LYS A 68 -14.89 3.95 8.71
N ALA A 69 -14.05 3.13 8.08
CA ALA A 69 -14.49 1.83 7.57
C ALA A 69 -15.09 1.02 8.72
N SER A 70 -16.23 0.38 8.45
CA SER A 70 -17.04 -0.33 9.43
C SER A 70 -17.45 -1.73 8.98
N ALA A 71 -17.32 -2.04 7.69
CA ALA A 71 -17.49 -3.38 7.18
C ALA A 71 -16.69 -3.60 5.89
N ALA A 72 -16.14 -4.80 5.72
CA ALA A 72 -15.49 -5.23 4.50
C ALA A 72 -16.06 -6.57 4.04
N SER A 73 -16.15 -6.77 2.73
CA SER A 73 -16.48 -8.05 2.12
C SER A 73 -15.65 -8.23 0.86
N LEU A 74 -15.19 -9.45 0.61
CA LEU A 74 -14.46 -9.80 -0.60
C LEU A 74 -15.26 -10.83 -1.39
N ASP A 75 -15.52 -10.55 -2.66
CA ASP A 75 -16.12 -11.47 -3.61
C ASP A 75 -15.20 -11.57 -4.82
N GLY A 76 -14.52 -12.71 -4.97
CA GLY A 76 -13.44 -12.85 -5.95
C GLY A 76 -12.32 -11.84 -5.72
N ASP A 77 -12.09 -10.97 -6.71
CA ASP A 77 -11.12 -9.86 -6.67
C ASP A 77 -11.74 -8.51 -6.28
N ALA A 78 -13.03 -8.47 -5.94
CA ALA A 78 -13.75 -7.26 -5.61
C ALA A 78 -13.87 -7.07 -4.09
N LEU A 79 -13.08 -6.15 -3.53
CA LEU A 79 -13.17 -5.74 -2.14
C LEU A 79 -14.17 -4.59 -1.99
N THR A 80 -15.25 -4.81 -1.25
CA THR A 80 -16.24 -3.77 -0.94
C THR A 80 -16.07 -3.31 0.51
N VAL A 81 -16.03 -2.00 0.73
CA VAL A 81 -15.86 -1.37 2.04
C VAL A 81 -16.99 -0.39 2.31
N ARG A 82 -17.61 -0.51 3.49
CA ARG A 82 -18.65 0.40 4.00
C ARG A 82 -18.09 1.23 5.15
N PHE A 83 -18.73 2.38 5.39
CA PHE A 83 -18.26 3.37 6.37
C PHE A 83 -19.36 3.72 7.37
N ASP A 84 -18.97 3.94 8.63
CA ASP A 84 -19.91 4.26 9.70
C ASP A 84 -20.53 5.65 9.51
N GLY A 85 -21.85 5.77 9.72
CA GLY A 85 -22.57 7.05 9.65
C GLY A 85 -22.70 7.69 8.26
N THR A 86 -22.47 6.95 7.17
CA THR A 86 -22.70 7.41 5.78
C THR A 86 -23.20 6.24 4.91
N ASP A 87 -23.91 6.55 3.83
CA ASP A 87 -24.30 5.58 2.79
C ASP A 87 -23.17 5.32 1.76
N THR A 88 -22.01 5.95 1.94
CA THR A 88 -20.83 5.76 1.09
C THR A 88 -20.37 4.31 1.10
N VAL A 89 -20.23 3.73 -0.09
CA VAL A 89 -19.63 2.41 -0.31
C VAL A 89 -18.54 2.52 -1.36
N LEU A 90 -17.35 1.99 -1.04
CA LEU A 90 -16.23 1.92 -1.96
C LEU A 90 -16.04 0.50 -2.46
N SER A 91 -15.90 0.33 -3.76
CA SER A 91 -15.57 -0.96 -4.38
C SER A 91 -14.18 -0.87 -5.00
N TYR A 92 -13.28 -1.72 -4.51
CA TYR A 92 -11.91 -1.86 -5.01
C TYR A 92 -11.79 -3.14 -5.85
N GLY A 93 -11.01 -3.07 -6.92
CA GLY A 93 -10.49 -4.26 -7.58
C GLY A 93 -9.10 -4.58 -7.05
N LEU A 94 -8.87 -5.83 -6.69
CA LEU A 94 -7.57 -6.37 -6.29
C LEU A 94 -6.86 -6.90 -7.53
N GLU A 95 -5.78 -6.24 -7.92
CA GLU A 95 -4.99 -6.59 -9.12
C GLU A 95 -3.65 -7.20 -8.65
N PRO A 96 -3.56 -8.54 -8.50
CA PRO A 96 -2.32 -9.19 -8.10
C PRO A 96 -1.27 -9.10 -9.22
N ALA A 97 -0.03 -8.85 -8.84
CA ALA A 97 1.16 -8.95 -9.68
C ALA A 97 2.13 -9.96 -9.07
N GLU A 98 3.36 -10.04 -9.56
CA GLU A 98 4.35 -10.98 -9.04
C GLU A 98 4.77 -10.67 -7.59
N ASP A 99 4.94 -9.39 -7.26
CA ASP A 99 5.53 -8.95 -5.99
C ASP A 99 4.60 -8.10 -5.12
N TRP A 100 3.38 -7.82 -5.59
CA TRP A 100 2.44 -6.91 -4.93
C TRP A 100 1.00 -7.17 -5.31
N VAL A 101 0.08 -6.61 -4.53
CA VAL A 101 -1.34 -6.48 -4.91
C VAL A 101 -1.67 -5.00 -5.00
N VAL A 102 -2.29 -4.58 -6.11
CA VAL A 102 -2.83 -3.22 -6.25
C VAL A 102 -4.29 -3.21 -5.82
N LEU A 103 -4.65 -2.31 -4.91
CA LEU A 103 -6.02 -1.96 -4.58
C LEU A 103 -6.39 -0.74 -5.41
N ARG A 104 -7.25 -0.92 -6.42
CA ARG A 104 -7.73 0.16 -7.29
C ARG A 104 -9.18 0.48 -6.99
N LEU A 105 -9.48 1.73 -6.64
CA LEU A 105 -10.85 2.18 -6.44
C LEU A 105 -11.60 2.16 -7.78
N LYS A 106 -12.57 1.25 -7.95
CA LYS A 106 -13.34 1.06 -9.19
C LYS A 106 -14.62 1.89 -9.21
N ALA A 107 -15.31 1.96 -8.07
CA ALA A 107 -16.61 2.61 -7.97
C ALA A 107 -16.86 3.18 -6.57
N ILE A 108 -17.72 4.20 -6.54
CA ILE A 108 -18.28 4.82 -5.33
C ILE A 108 -19.79 4.80 -5.48
N ALA A 109 -20.50 4.29 -4.48
CA ALA A 109 -21.95 4.39 -4.37
C ALA A 109 -22.33 5.21 -3.12
N GLY A 110 -23.53 5.80 -3.13
CA GLY A 110 -24.01 6.67 -2.05
C GLY A 110 -23.41 8.07 -2.11
N ALA A 111 -23.23 8.70 -0.96
CA ALA A 111 -22.58 10.00 -0.86
C ALA A 111 -21.14 9.95 -1.41
N ARG A 112 -20.76 10.96 -2.19
CA ARG A 112 -19.42 11.06 -2.74
C ARG A 112 -18.47 11.67 -1.70
N PRO A 113 -17.33 11.03 -1.40
CA PRO A 113 -16.34 11.61 -0.50
C PRO A 113 -15.46 12.65 -1.19
N ASP A 114 -15.03 13.65 -0.41
CA ASP A 114 -14.05 14.65 -0.82
C ASP A 114 -12.63 14.05 -0.82
N SER A 115 -12.37 13.14 0.12
CA SER A 115 -11.11 12.40 0.23
C SER A 115 -11.30 11.00 0.80
N VAL A 116 -10.37 10.11 0.46
CA VAL A 116 -10.39 8.70 0.79
C VAL A 116 -9.01 8.27 1.26
N THR A 117 -8.96 7.49 2.35
CA THR A 117 -7.81 6.62 2.65
C THR A 117 -8.00 5.32 1.89
N LEU A 118 -7.20 5.10 0.85
CA LEU A 118 -7.24 3.91 0.00
C LEU A 118 -6.82 2.65 0.77
N LEU A 119 -5.77 2.79 1.60
CA LEU A 119 -5.30 1.74 2.47
C LEU A 119 -4.53 2.35 3.65
N ARG A 120 -4.83 1.85 4.85
CA ARG A 120 -4.11 2.14 6.09
C ARG A 120 -3.68 0.83 6.72
N LEU A 121 -2.39 0.75 7.05
CA LEU A 121 -1.79 -0.44 7.63
C LEU A 121 -0.92 -0.03 8.83
N PRO A 122 -1.20 -0.52 10.04
CA PRO A 122 -0.27 -0.40 11.16
C PRO A 122 1.08 -0.99 10.79
N ALA A 123 2.16 -0.30 11.13
CA ALA A 123 3.46 -0.90 10.95
C ALA A 123 3.61 -2.09 11.90
N PRO A 124 4.12 -3.24 11.42
CA PRO A 124 4.43 -4.37 12.30
C PRO A 124 5.34 -3.97 13.47
N GLU A 125 5.07 -4.53 14.65
CA GLU A 125 5.86 -4.22 15.84
C GLU A 125 7.35 -4.56 15.64
N GLY A 126 8.22 -3.68 16.14
CA GLY A 126 9.68 -3.84 16.06
C GLY A 126 10.30 -3.40 14.72
N MET A 127 9.50 -3.06 13.70
CA MET A 127 10.03 -2.56 12.43
C MET A 127 10.43 -1.08 12.49
N ARG A 128 11.46 -0.74 11.72
CA ARG A 128 11.87 0.63 11.45
C ARG A 128 10.95 1.26 10.42
N ILE A 129 10.76 2.57 10.50
CA ILE A 129 9.87 3.33 9.61
C ILE A 129 10.67 4.26 8.72
N GLY A 130 10.35 4.28 7.44
CA GLY A 130 10.87 5.22 6.46
C GLY A 130 9.75 6.09 5.92
N PRO A 131 9.53 7.28 6.53
CA PRO A 131 8.46 8.20 6.13
C PRO A 131 8.47 8.54 4.64
N ARG A 132 9.66 8.67 4.04
CA ARG A 132 9.85 9.02 2.62
C ARG A 132 9.54 7.88 1.65
N LEU A 133 9.61 6.64 2.11
CA LEU A 133 9.33 5.44 1.29
C LEU A 133 7.95 4.87 1.55
N ASN A 134 7.23 5.42 2.55
CA ASN A 134 6.01 4.83 3.09
C ASN A 134 6.17 3.32 3.37
N ALA A 135 7.27 2.96 4.03
CA ALA A 135 7.66 1.59 4.28
C ALA A 135 8.05 1.36 5.75
N ALA A 136 7.76 0.16 6.23
CA ALA A 136 8.27 -0.40 7.48
C ALA A 136 9.18 -1.58 7.15
N TRP A 137 10.34 -1.72 7.81
CA TRP A 137 11.24 -2.85 7.56
C TRP A 137 12.06 -3.25 8.78
N ASP A 138 12.52 -4.50 8.75
CA ASP A 138 13.62 -5.00 9.57
C ASP A 138 14.69 -5.66 8.67
N ALA A 139 15.54 -6.52 9.25
CA ALA A 139 16.60 -7.19 8.51
C ALA A 139 16.06 -8.14 7.42
N ASP A 140 14.88 -8.72 7.63
CA ASP A 140 14.38 -9.83 6.82
C ASP A 140 13.23 -9.41 5.92
N THR A 141 12.29 -8.57 6.40
CA THR A 141 11.09 -8.19 5.65
C THR A 141 10.87 -6.68 5.59
N THR A 142 10.42 -6.23 4.43
CA THR A 142 9.89 -4.89 4.19
C THR A 142 8.41 -4.96 3.82
N VAL A 143 7.63 -4.08 4.44
CA VAL A 143 6.20 -3.81 4.16
C VAL A 143 6.10 -2.38 3.64
N CYS A 144 5.49 -2.17 2.48
CA CYS A 144 5.39 -0.86 1.87
C CYS A 144 4.01 -0.63 1.24
N LEU A 145 3.48 0.58 1.43
CA LEU A 145 2.34 1.09 0.67
C LEU A 145 2.86 2.06 -0.38
N MET A 146 2.79 1.68 -1.64
CA MET A 146 3.34 2.44 -2.75
C MET A 146 2.22 2.99 -3.62
N ALA A 147 2.34 4.25 -4.05
CA ALA A 147 1.37 4.84 -4.97
C ALA A 147 1.35 4.06 -6.29
N ALA A 148 0.17 3.60 -6.72
CA ALA A 148 -0.01 2.94 -8.03
C ALA A 148 -0.65 3.87 -9.07
N THR A 149 -0.83 5.14 -8.70
CA THR A 149 -1.28 6.25 -9.55
C THR A 149 -0.66 7.55 -9.03
N ARG A 150 -0.55 8.58 -9.88
CA ARG A 150 0.00 9.90 -9.48
C ARG A 150 -0.88 10.66 -8.49
N GLN A 151 -2.15 10.26 -8.34
CA GLN A 151 -3.10 10.88 -7.42
C GLN A 151 -3.00 10.34 -5.98
N ALA A 152 -2.45 9.13 -5.81
CA ALA A 152 -2.29 8.53 -4.49
C ALA A 152 -1.11 9.18 -3.76
N ASP A 153 -1.36 9.72 -2.57
CA ASP A 153 -0.34 10.26 -1.66
C ASP A 153 -0.05 9.23 -0.57
N CYS A 154 1.21 8.88 -0.41
CA CYS A 154 1.68 7.80 0.43
C CYS A 154 2.58 8.34 1.53
N ARG A 155 2.21 8.13 2.80
CA ARG A 155 2.94 8.66 3.95
C ARG A 155 3.01 7.65 5.08
N ALA A 156 4.19 7.51 5.67
CA ALA A 156 4.39 6.75 6.90
C ALA A 156 4.73 7.66 8.07
N GLY A 157 4.16 7.37 9.24
CA GLY A 157 4.43 8.12 10.47
C GLY A 157 3.36 7.89 11.54
N GLY A 158 3.25 8.85 12.46
CA GLY A 158 2.31 8.79 13.58
C GLY A 158 2.83 8.01 14.79
N ALA A 159 2.04 8.04 15.86
CA ALA A 159 2.24 7.28 17.09
C ALA A 159 0.89 6.63 17.47
N PRO A 160 0.69 5.32 17.20
CA PRO A 160 1.65 4.35 16.67
C PRO A 160 2.02 4.57 15.20
N PRO A 161 3.18 4.05 14.76
CA PRO A 161 3.57 4.15 13.35
C PRO A 161 2.62 3.41 12.42
N THR A 162 2.24 4.08 11.34
CA THR A 162 1.24 3.62 10.38
C THR A 162 1.71 3.98 8.97
N LEU A 163 1.45 3.08 8.01
CA LEU A 163 1.58 3.33 6.58
C LEU A 163 0.20 3.71 6.04
N VAL A 164 0.11 4.82 5.30
CA VAL A 164 -1.17 5.31 4.79
C VAL A 164 -1.03 5.69 3.32
N ALA A 165 -2.03 5.34 2.51
CA ALA A 165 -2.24 5.89 1.18
C ALA A 165 -3.58 6.61 1.14
N THR A 166 -3.57 7.88 0.75
CA THR A 166 -4.77 8.72 0.61
C THR A 166 -4.92 9.26 -0.80
N THR A 167 -6.12 9.74 -1.12
CA THR A 167 -6.43 10.43 -2.35
C THR A 167 -7.58 11.42 -2.11
N GLN A 168 -7.79 12.37 -3.02
CA GLN A 168 -8.84 13.38 -2.91
C GLN A 168 -9.42 13.72 -4.28
N ASP A 169 -10.70 14.11 -4.29
CA ASP A 169 -11.46 14.43 -5.51
C ASP A 169 -11.11 15.83 -6.01
N ALA A 170 -11.25 16.88 -5.19
CA ALA A 170 -10.87 18.25 -5.54
C ALA A 170 -9.68 18.73 -4.69
N PRO A 171 -8.69 19.45 -5.25
CA PRO A 171 -8.50 19.83 -6.66
C PRO A 171 -7.89 18.73 -7.56
N GLY A 172 -8.12 17.44 -7.26
CA GLY A 172 -7.58 16.30 -8.00
C GLY A 172 -8.42 15.87 -9.22
N PRO A 173 -8.02 14.80 -9.91
CA PRO A 173 -8.90 14.05 -10.79
C PRO A 173 -9.95 13.28 -9.97
N ARG A 174 -10.94 12.71 -10.67
CA ARG A 174 -11.93 11.85 -10.02
C ARG A 174 -11.27 10.73 -9.20
N LEU A 175 -11.82 10.46 -8.02
CA LEU A 175 -11.35 9.39 -7.13
C LEU A 175 -11.29 8.01 -7.80
N GLU A 176 -12.24 7.70 -8.69
CA GLU A 176 -12.27 6.42 -9.39
C GLU A 176 -11.02 6.24 -10.27
N GLY A 177 -10.33 5.12 -10.09
CA GLY A 177 -9.05 4.80 -10.72
C GLY A 177 -7.85 5.00 -9.80
N ALA A 178 -7.97 5.79 -8.72
CA ALA A 178 -6.92 5.94 -7.71
C ALA A 178 -6.55 4.58 -7.11
N ALA A 179 -5.25 4.36 -6.93
CA ALA A 179 -4.75 3.06 -6.51
C ALA A 179 -3.48 3.11 -5.67
N VAL A 180 -3.33 2.10 -4.82
CA VAL A 180 -2.16 1.83 -3.97
C VAL A 180 -1.75 0.37 -4.11
N ALA A 181 -0.45 0.10 -4.13
CA ALA A 181 0.12 -1.23 -4.06
C ALA A 181 0.56 -1.57 -2.64
N LEU A 182 0.19 -2.76 -2.17
CA LEU A 182 0.76 -3.38 -0.97
C LEU A 182 1.90 -4.30 -1.41
N ILE A 183 3.11 -3.96 -0.99
CA ILE A 183 4.33 -4.73 -1.20
C ILE A 183 4.76 -5.33 0.13
N VAL A 184 4.99 -6.65 0.14
CA VAL A 184 5.64 -7.35 1.25
C VAL A 184 6.68 -8.29 0.65
N CYS A 185 7.94 -8.05 0.94
CA CYS A 185 9.04 -8.79 0.34
C CYS A 185 10.26 -8.87 1.27
N PRO A 186 11.24 -9.75 0.98
CA PRO A 186 12.52 -9.71 1.65
C PRO A 186 13.16 -8.32 1.57
N THR A 187 13.73 -7.83 2.67
CA THR A 187 14.35 -6.50 2.71
C THR A 187 15.45 -6.31 1.65
N PRO A 188 16.33 -7.29 1.36
CA PRO A 188 17.32 -7.16 0.28
C PRO A 188 16.70 -6.95 -1.11
N ASP A 189 15.51 -7.49 -1.34
CA ASP A 189 14.82 -7.44 -2.64
C ASP A 189 14.04 -6.13 -2.85
N PHE A 190 13.71 -5.42 -1.76
CA PHE A 190 12.76 -4.31 -1.78
C PHE A 190 13.11 -3.24 -2.81
N LYS A 191 14.39 -2.89 -2.95
CA LYS A 191 14.83 -1.89 -3.92
C LYS A 191 14.48 -2.28 -5.36
N ALA A 192 14.71 -3.55 -5.71
CA ALA A 192 14.40 -4.06 -7.05
C ALA A 192 12.88 -4.13 -7.27
N VAL A 193 12.12 -4.57 -6.26
CA VAL A 193 10.66 -4.63 -6.29
C VAL A 193 10.05 -3.23 -6.45
N ALA A 194 10.45 -2.27 -5.62
CA ALA A 194 9.96 -0.88 -5.68
C ALA A 194 10.31 -0.19 -7.01
N ARG A 195 11.47 -0.53 -7.60
CA ARG A 195 11.84 -0.07 -8.95
C ARG A 195 10.89 -0.66 -10.00
N ARG A 196 10.66 -1.98 -10.02
CA ARG A 196 9.70 -2.61 -10.93
C ARG A 196 8.30 -2.01 -10.80
N ALA A 197 7.83 -1.83 -9.57
CA ALA A 197 6.55 -1.20 -9.28
C ALA A 197 6.48 0.25 -9.81
N SER A 198 7.52 1.06 -9.58
CA SER A 198 7.60 2.44 -10.12
C SER A 198 7.41 2.48 -11.63
N HIS A 199 8.12 1.61 -12.36
CA HIS A 199 7.99 1.51 -13.82
C HIS A 199 6.62 1.01 -14.25
N ALA A 200 6.11 -0.05 -13.60
CA ALA A 200 4.78 -0.60 -13.90
C ALA A 200 3.65 0.42 -13.71
N PHE A 201 3.79 1.33 -12.76
CA PHE A 201 2.79 2.36 -12.47
C PHE A 201 3.05 3.71 -13.17
N GLY A 202 4.11 3.81 -13.99
CA GLY A 202 4.47 5.06 -14.67
C GLY A 202 4.79 6.22 -13.71
N LEU A 203 5.34 5.89 -12.53
CA LEU A 203 5.83 6.88 -11.58
C LEU A 203 7.09 7.55 -12.11
N LEU A 204 7.40 8.72 -11.57
CA LEU A 204 8.65 9.40 -11.88
C LEU A 204 9.81 8.60 -11.29
N THR A 205 10.61 8.00 -12.17
CA THR A 205 11.85 7.32 -11.83
C THR A 205 13.02 8.25 -12.14
N ASN A 206 14.00 8.32 -11.23
CA ASN A 206 15.23 9.06 -11.47
C ASN A 206 16.34 8.05 -11.79
N GLU A 207 16.49 7.77 -13.08
CA GLU A 207 17.44 6.80 -13.63
C GLU A 207 18.30 7.47 -14.70
N ALA A 208 19.55 7.04 -14.80
CA ALA A 208 20.42 7.39 -15.93
C ALA A 208 19.89 6.74 -17.24
N PRO A 209 20.38 7.15 -18.43
CA PRO A 209 19.92 6.61 -19.71
C PRO A 209 20.05 5.07 -19.85
N ASP A 210 20.94 4.45 -19.07
CA ASP A 210 21.14 3.01 -19.00
C ASP A 210 20.18 2.29 -18.02
N GLY A 211 19.29 3.04 -17.36
CA GLY A 211 18.35 2.54 -16.34
C GLY A 211 18.95 2.41 -14.94
N THR A 212 20.20 2.81 -14.72
CA THR A 212 20.80 2.79 -13.39
C THR A 212 20.12 3.85 -12.50
N PRO A 213 19.57 3.50 -11.31
CA PRO A 213 19.05 4.50 -10.40
C PRO A 213 20.11 5.53 -10.08
N VAL A 214 19.79 6.83 -10.16
CA VAL A 214 20.79 7.90 -9.98
C VAL A 214 21.51 7.76 -8.63
N LYS A 215 20.84 7.26 -7.59
CA LYS A 215 21.42 6.95 -6.27
C LYS A 215 22.56 5.93 -6.27
N ASP A 216 22.66 5.13 -7.32
CA ASP A 216 23.68 4.10 -7.50
C ASP A 216 24.77 4.52 -8.49
N THR A 217 24.61 5.69 -9.10
CA THR A 217 25.65 6.30 -9.95
C THR A 217 26.66 7.02 -9.08
N ASP A 218 27.89 7.17 -9.58
CA ASP A 218 28.94 7.94 -8.90
C ASP A 218 28.57 9.42 -8.73
N LEU A 219 27.61 9.94 -9.50
CA LEU A 219 27.12 11.33 -9.42
C LEU A 219 26.53 11.68 -8.05
N VAL A 220 25.98 10.70 -7.32
CA VAL A 220 25.37 10.94 -5.99
C VAL A 220 26.41 11.08 -4.88
N ARG A 221 27.69 10.79 -5.16
CA ARG A 221 28.80 11.12 -4.27
C ARG A 221 29.24 12.59 -4.40
N GLY A 222 28.76 13.32 -5.42
CA GLY A 222 28.95 14.75 -5.57
C GLY A 222 27.91 15.55 -4.77
N SER A 223 28.33 16.63 -4.09
CA SER A 223 27.38 17.55 -3.46
C SER A 223 26.64 18.36 -4.53
N TYR A 224 25.31 18.43 -4.46
CA TYR A 224 24.48 19.31 -5.30
C TYR A 224 24.89 20.80 -5.23
N TRP A 225 25.74 21.18 -4.27
CA TRP A 225 26.34 22.50 -4.15
C TRP A 225 27.45 22.81 -5.17
N PHE A 226 27.89 21.84 -5.99
CA PHE A 226 28.90 22.04 -7.03
C PHE A 226 28.36 21.74 -8.44
N LEU A 227 27.08 22.07 -8.69
CA LEU A 227 26.66 22.26 -10.08
C LEU A 227 27.37 23.51 -10.59
N ASP A 228 28.42 23.32 -11.39
CA ASP A 228 29.04 24.38 -12.18
C ASP A 228 27.99 24.88 -13.19
N VAL A 229 27.26 25.93 -12.80
CA VAL A 229 26.40 26.70 -13.69
C VAL A 229 27.31 27.49 -14.61
N THR A 230 27.70 26.87 -15.71
CA THR A 230 28.41 27.52 -16.83
C THR A 230 27.44 27.72 -17.98
N GLU A 231 27.74 28.66 -18.87
CA GLU A 231 26.97 28.90 -20.11
C GLU A 231 26.79 27.64 -20.98
N ALA A 232 27.62 26.60 -20.79
CA ALA A 232 27.52 25.34 -21.52
C ALA A 232 26.45 24.38 -20.94
N ASN A 233 25.95 24.64 -19.73
CA ASN A 233 25.08 23.73 -18.97
C ASN A 233 23.69 24.35 -18.64
N VAL A 234 23.31 25.44 -19.32
CA VAL A 234 21.97 26.08 -19.26
C VAL A 234 21.31 26.02 -20.63
#